data_AF-E7F7G2-F1
#
_entry.id   AF-E7F7G2-F1
#
_cell.length_a   1.000
_cell.length_b   1.000
_cell.length_c   1.000
_cell.angle_alpha   90.00
_cell.angle_beta   90.00
_cell.angle_gamma   90.00
#
_symmetry.space_group_name_H-M   'P 1'
#
loop_
_entity.id
_entity.type
_entity.pdbx_description
1 polymer ?
#
loop_
_entity_poly.entity_id
_entity_poly.type
_entity_poly.pdbx_seq_one_letter_code
_entity_poly.pdbx_strand_id
1 'polypeptide(L)'
;MEDSSKQSSINQLHEQIRLLTDENVQLHERNKQLVSKLDSAQNKLGQQAASKSDLSVKLVQCEEDKLKISKDLVDVQIEANKMREQYEAEIFELKNMVLCHEGTASSLQAERDRLRQEVSAASTRLEISERNEHDLAEEFTVVKRNFLSLRDAYERERTQSEELSSELLALARTHDTLLQERERTHRHTLELERVRALLSRASQNRVKPEEFEQSKSTLGENGVQNKLREELEKLRKSYEEQQRRLEDKVVAMGREQQENKRAIQNTRLQLSQQSTTLILSQQQLKEAENEVSKLQNHLKELNREYRARLKHYIQDITECVSAAGNVDLGQKLKGFVESMLEEMKTSYRSREEQLTKAVRTYRKRIQGLSNAHQQLLIAYRMQREQILALPEHALDAGPPEAQFSPAGPELSGETEREIHRLREDKARLESQLKLAREQMAVLSESSQKTELTQEAWADVKRQIREITNSTQEAQERERIQLLTRATVAEEQLCELKEYVDNHLGRYKLEIIRLRRLLTSQEGRSNSARVNNPRPLHQTLKHSSNEI
;
A
#
# COMPACT_ATOMS: atom_id res chain seq x y z
N MET A 1 -128.68 -0.97 87.90
CA MET A 1 -127.91 0.14 87.29
C MET A 1 -126.40 -0.12 87.23
N GLU A 2 -125.88 -1.24 87.76
CA GLU A 2 -124.43 -1.54 87.78
C GLU A 2 -123.89 -2.26 86.53
N ASP A 3 -124.72 -3.00 85.79
CA ASP A 3 -124.26 -3.70 84.57
C ASP A 3 -123.94 -2.74 83.40
N SER A 4 -124.57 -1.57 83.36
CA SER A 4 -124.31 -0.55 82.33
C SER A 4 -122.92 0.11 82.48
N SER A 5 -122.46 0.30 83.73
CA SER A 5 -121.15 0.88 84.04
C SER A 5 -119.99 -0.06 83.72
N LYS A 6 -120.13 -1.36 84.01
CA LYS A 6 -119.14 -2.38 83.66
C LYS A 6 -119.06 -2.58 82.15
N GLN A 7 -120.20 -2.60 81.46
CA GLN A 7 -120.24 -2.69 80.00
C GLN A 7 -119.58 -1.46 79.34
N SER A 8 -119.78 -0.26 79.91
CA SER A 8 -119.13 0.97 79.43
C SER A 8 -117.60 0.95 79.60
N SER A 9 -117.08 0.48 80.74
CA SER A 9 -115.63 0.39 80.99
C SER A 9 -114.96 -0.71 80.15
N ILE A 10 -115.65 -1.84 79.94
CA ILE A 10 -115.23 -2.89 79.01
C ILE A 10 -115.20 -2.37 77.58
N ASN A 11 -116.21 -1.60 77.15
CA ASN A 11 -116.24 -1.01 75.81
C ASN A 11 -115.10 0.02 75.62
N GLN A 12 -114.79 0.83 76.63
CA GLN A 12 -113.65 1.76 76.60
C GLN A 12 -112.31 1.03 76.46
N LEU A 13 -112.11 -0.08 77.19
CA LEU A 13 -110.89 -0.90 77.05
C LEU A 13 -110.81 -1.57 75.68
N HIS A 14 -111.93 -2.07 75.13
CA HIS A 14 -111.95 -2.63 73.77
C HIS A 14 -111.61 -1.57 72.72
N GLU A 15 -112.10 -0.35 72.89
CA GLU A 15 -111.81 0.77 71.99
C GLU A 15 -110.34 1.23 72.12
N GLN A 16 -109.79 1.23 73.33
CA GLN A 16 -108.38 1.50 73.59
C GLN A 16 -107.46 0.42 72.98
N ILE A 17 -107.81 -0.86 73.12
CA ILE A 17 -107.12 -1.98 72.48
C ILE A 17 -107.18 -1.85 70.96
N ARG A 18 -108.34 -1.47 70.40
CA ARG A 18 -108.49 -1.24 68.96
C ARG A 18 -107.60 -0.10 68.48
N LEU A 19 -107.59 1.04 69.17
CA LEU A 19 -106.71 2.17 68.83
C LEU A 19 -105.22 1.80 68.90
N LEU A 20 -104.80 1.07 69.94
CA LEU A 20 -103.43 0.56 70.07
C LEU A 20 -103.08 -0.48 68.99
N THR A 21 -104.06 -1.27 68.54
CA THR A 21 -103.88 -2.23 67.45
C THR A 21 -103.70 -1.49 66.12
N ASP A 22 -104.56 -0.51 65.84
CA ASP A 22 -104.47 0.33 64.64
C ASP A 22 -103.17 1.15 64.62
N GLU A 23 -102.74 1.68 65.77
CA GLU A 23 -101.45 2.36 65.93
C GLU A 23 -100.26 1.41 65.70
N ASN A 24 -100.29 0.20 66.26
CA ASN A 24 -99.26 -0.81 66.01
C ASN A 24 -99.19 -1.21 64.52
N VAL A 25 -100.33 -1.35 63.85
CA VAL A 25 -100.36 -1.62 62.41
C VAL A 25 -99.74 -0.46 61.62
N GLN A 26 -100.06 0.79 61.97
CA GLN A 26 -99.45 1.96 61.34
C GLN A 26 -97.93 2.05 61.61
N LEU A 27 -97.49 1.73 62.82
CA LEU A 27 -96.06 1.69 63.18
C LEU A 27 -95.34 0.58 62.42
N HIS A 28 -95.95 -0.60 62.27
CA HIS A 28 -95.40 -1.67 61.44
C HIS A 28 -95.26 -1.26 59.98
N GLU A 29 -96.27 -0.61 59.40
CA GLU A 29 -96.20 -0.15 58.01
C GLU A 29 -95.14 0.96 57.83
N ARG A 30 -95.04 1.91 58.78
CA ARG A 30 -93.96 2.92 58.78
C ARG A 30 -92.59 2.27 58.93
N ASN A 31 -92.42 1.29 59.81
CA ASN A 31 -91.17 0.55 59.95
C ASN A 31 -90.82 -0.19 58.67
N LYS A 32 -91.78 -0.83 58.01
CA LYS A 32 -91.58 -1.51 56.73
C LYS A 32 -91.12 -0.54 55.63
N GLN A 33 -91.69 0.67 55.60
CA GLN A 33 -91.25 1.74 54.69
C GLN A 33 -89.86 2.29 55.04
N LEU A 34 -89.51 2.37 56.33
CA LEU A 34 -88.16 2.77 56.75
C LEU A 34 -87.12 1.71 56.39
N VAL A 35 -87.43 0.42 56.56
CA VAL A 35 -86.55 -0.69 56.17
C VAL A 35 -86.32 -0.68 54.66
N SER A 36 -87.37 -0.52 53.84
CA SER A 36 -87.19 -0.48 52.38
C SER A 36 -86.39 0.75 51.90
N LYS A 37 -86.54 1.91 52.58
CA LYS A 37 -85.70 3.08 52.33
C LYS A 37 -84.25 2.84 52.76
N LEU A 38 -84.02 2.17 53.88
CA LEU A 38 -82.69 1.79 54.35
C LEU A 38 -82.02 0.84 53.36
N ASP A 39 -82.73 -0.19 52.88
CA ASP A 39 -82.24 -1.12 51.87
C ASP A 39 -81.89 -0.40 50.56
N SER A 40 -82.73 0.54 50.12
CA SER A 40 -82.45 1.37 48.94
C SER A 40 -81.21 2.24 49.12
N ALA A 41 -81.03 2.86 50.29
CA ALA A 41 -79.86 3.66 50.61
C ALA A 41 -78.59 2.80 50.68
N GLN A 42 -78.67 1.62 51.30
CA GLN A 42 -77.56 0.67 51.39
C GLN A 42 -77.15 0.15 50.02
N ASN A 43 -78.10 -0.15 49.13
CA ASN A 43 -77.81 -0.56 47.75
C ASN A 43 -77.12 0.56 46.95
N LYS A 44 -77.58 1.81 47.07
CA LYS A 44 -76.93 2.97 46.43
C LYS A 44 -75.52 3.19 46.96
N LEU A 45 -75.31 3.04 48.28
CA LEU A 45 -73.99 3.13 48.89
C LEU A 45 -73.06 2.02 48.37
N GLY A 46 -73.57 0.79 48.24
CA GLY A 46 -72.83 -0.33 47.65
C GLY A 46 -72.43 -0.08 46.20
N GLN A 47 -73.34 0.44 45.38
CA GLN A 47 -73.04 0.83 43.99
C GLN A 47 -72.03 1.98 43.90
N GLN A 48 -72.12 2.99 44.78
CA GLN A 48 -71.13 4.05 44.88
C GLN A 48 -69.75 3.53 45.32
N ALA A 49 -69.70 2.60 46.26
CA ALA A 49 -68.44 1.98 46.68
C ALA A 49 -67.80 1.17 45.55
N ALA A 50 -68.60 0.38 44.81
CA ALA A 50 -68.15 -0.39 43.66
C ALA A 50 -67.61 0.53 42.53
N SER A 51 -68.38 1.53 42.12
CA SER A 51 -67.95 2.50 41.11
C SER A 51 -66.72 3.31 41.52
N LYS A 52 -66.59 3.68 42.80
CA LYS A 52 -65.38 4.32 43.32
C LYS A 52 -64.16 3.40 43.23
N SER A 53 -64.33 2.11 43.55
CA SER A 53 -63.28 1.10 43.40
C SER A 53 -62.87 0.93 41.93
N ASP A 54 -63.84 0.80 41.03
CA ASP A 54 -63.59 0.65 39.58
C ASP A 54 -62.85 1.87 39.00
N LEU A 55 -63.23 3.09 39.40
CA LEU A 55 -62.55 4.31 38.99
C LEU A 55 -61.13 4.37 39.54
N SER A 56 -60.91 3.93 40.79
CA SER A 56 -59.57 3.87 41.38
C SER A 56 -58.67 2.89 40.63
N VAL A 57 -59.17 1.71 40.24
CA VAL A 57 -58.41 0.73 39.45
C VAL A 57 -58.08 1.29 38.07
N LYS A 58 -59.03 1.92 37.38
CA LYS A 58 -58.77 2.56 36.08
C LYS A 58 -57.75 3.68 36.16
N LEU A 59 -57.78 4.47 37.23
CA LEU A 59 -56.79 5.54 37.44
C LEU A 59 -55.37 4.95 37.59
N VAL A 60 -55.22 3.91 38.40
CA VAL A 60 -53.93 3.21 38.56
C VAL A 60 -53.43 2.67 37.23
N GLN A 61 -54.30 2.03 36.44
CA GLN A 61 -53.91 1.53 35.11
C GLN A 61 -53.48 2.66 34.16
N CYS A 62 -54.20 3.79 34.14
CA CYS A 62 -53.81 4.95 33.33
C CYS A 62 -52.45 5.53 33.77
N GLU A 63 -52.15 5.53 35.07
CA GLU A 63 -50.86 5.97 35.58
C GLU A 63 -49.73 5.00 35.19
N GLU A 64 -49.96 3.69 35.28
CA GLU A 64 -49.03 2.66 34.81
C GLU A 64 -48.75 2.78 33.31
N ASP A 65 -49.78 2.95 32.49
CA ASP A 65 -49.64 3.13 31.04
C ASP A 65 -48.89 4.43 30.71
N LYS A 66 -49.14 5.52 31.45
CA LYS A 66 -48.39 6.77 31.29
C LYS A 66 -46.91 6.59 31.63
N LEU A 67 -46.60 5.88 32.72
CA LEU A 67 -45.22 5.58 33.09
C LEU A 67 -44.55 4.69 32.04
N LYS A 68 -45.27 3.72 31.49
CA LYS A 68 -44.78 2.86 30.40
C LYS A 68 -44.45 3.68 29.15
N ILE A 69 -45.35 4.55 28.69
CA ILE A 69 -45.11 5.43 27.54
C ILE A 69 -43.94 6.39 27.82
N SER A 70 -43.86 6.95 29.03
CA SER A 70 -42.75 7.83 29.41
C SER A 70 -41.41 7.11 29.42
N LYS A 71 -41.38 5.83 29.83
CA LYS A 71 -40.19 4.99 29.77
C LYS A 71 -39.80 4.71 28.31
N ASP A 72 -40.75 4.25 27.50
CA ASP A 72 -40.50 3.93 26.09
C ASP A 72 -39.99 5.16 25.32
N LEU A 73 -40.50 6.36 25.62
CA LEU A 73 -40.02 7.62 25.04
C LEU A 73 -38.55 7.90 25.40
N VAL A 74 -38.18 7.69 26.67
CA VAL A 74 -36.79 7.88 27.13
C VAL A 74 -35.87 6.84 26.48
N ASP A 75 -36.31 5.58 26.37
CA ASP A 75 -35.54 4.51 25.74
C ASP A 75 -35.27 4.83 24.26
N VAL A 76 -36.29 5.28 23.51
CA VAL A 76 -36.13 5.74 22.12
C VAL A 76 -35.19 6.95 22.02
N GLN A 77 -35.26 7.89 22.97
CA GLN A 77 -34.38 9.05 22.98
C GLN A 77 -32.91 8.67 23.29
N ILE A 78 -32.69 7.68 24.14
CA ILE A 78 -31.37 7.11 24.40
C ILE A 78 -30.84 6.42 23.14
N GLU A 79 -31.66 5.61 22.47
CA GLU A 79 -31.28 4.95 21.21
C GLU A 79 -30.93 5.96 20.11
N ALA A 80 -31.77 6.99 19.93
CA ALA A 80 -31.50 8.07 18.97
C ALA A 80 -30.18 8.80 19.26
N ASN A 81 -29.89 9.07 20.55
CA ASN A 81 -28.62 9.67 20.96
C ASN A 81 -27.42 8.75 20.71
N LYS A 82 -27.55 7.44 20.97
CA LYS A 82 -26.50 6.45 20.66
C LYS A 82 -26.20 6.40 19.16
N MET A 83 -27.23 6.37 18.32
CA MET A 83 -27.05 6.38 16.86
C MET A 83 -26.36 7.67 16.40
N ARG A 84 -26.76 8.82 16.96
CA ARG A 84 -26.12 10.10 16.66
C ARG A 84 -24.64 10.14 17.06
N GLU A 85 -24.30 9.63 18.24
CA GLU A 85 -22.91 9.52 18.70
C GLU A 85 -22.07 8.62 17.79
N GLN A 86 -22.64 7.49 17.33
CA GLN A 86 -21.99 6.62 16.34
C GLN A 86 -21.72 7.35 15.03
N TYR A 87 -22.71 8.07 14.48
CA TYR A 87 -22.50 8.84 13.26
C TYR A 87 -21.49 9.97 13.43
N GLU A 88 -21.48 10.66 14.57
CA GLU A 88 -20.48 11.69 14.87
C GLU A 88 -19.07 11.09 14.94
N ALA A 89 -18.91 9.90 15.52
CA ALA A 89 -17.65 9.17 15.56
C ALA A 89 -17.19 8.73 14.15
N GLU A 90 -18.08 8.13 13.35
CA GLU A 90 -17.80 7.72 11.97
C GLU A 90 -17.40 8.93 11.10
N ILE A 91 -18.10 10.06 11.24
CA ILE A 91 -17.77 11.31 10.52
C ILE A 91 -16.37 11.79 10.91
N PHE A 92 -16.00 11.71 12.18
CA PHE A 92 -14.66 12.11 12.64
C PHE A 92 -13.58 11.18 12.07
N GLU A 93 -13.80 9.87 12.07
CA GLU A 93 -12.88 8.89 11.49
C GLU A 93 -12.71 9.10 9.98
N LEU A 94 -13.82 9.25 9.24
CA LEU A 94 -13.81 9.53 7.81
C LEU A 94 -13.07 10.84 7.50
N LYS A 95 -13.31 11.90 8.29
CA LYS A 95 -12.60 13.17 8.14
C LYS A 95 -11.10 13.03 8.33
N ASN A 96 -10.65 12.25 9.32
CA ASN A 96 -9.23 11.98 9.51
C ASN A 96 -8.64 11.19 8.34
N MET A 97 -9.36 10.19 7.81
CA MET A 97 -8.90 9.47 6.62
C MET A 97 -8.78 10.37 5.40
N VAL A 98 -9.76 11.25 5.16
CA VAL A 98 -9.71 12.23 4.06
C VAL A 98 -8.49 13.13 4.20
N LEU A 99 -8.22 13.67 5.39
CA LEU A 99 -7.04 14.52 5.64
C LEU A 99 -5.72 13.76 5.40
N CYS A 100 -5.64 12.50 5.83
CA CYS A 100 -4.47 11.66 5.55
C CYS A 100 -4.29 11.45 4.04
N HIS A 101 -5.36 11.15 3.31
CA HIS A 101 -5.33 10.96 1.87
C HIS A 101 -4.95 12.26 1.14
N GLU A 102 -5.50 13.41 1.54
CA GLU A 102 -5.11 14.73 1.01
C GLU A 102 -3.63 15.02 1.23
N GLY A 103 -3.08 14.67 2.40
CA GLY A 103 -1.65 14.76 2.70
C GLY A 103 -0.81 13.90 1.76
N THR A 104 -1.21 12.65 1.55
CA THR A 104 -0.50 11.75 0.60
C THR A 104 -0.59 12.24 -0.85
N ALA A 105 -1.76 12.71 -1.28
CA ALA A 105 -1.96 13.26 -2.62
C ALA A 105 -1.11 14.51 -2.86
N SER A 106 -0.98 15.38 -1.85
CA SER A 106 -0.13 16.57 -1.91
C SER A 106 1.35 16.20 -2.03
N SER A 107 1.81 15.17 -1.30
CA SER A 107 3.18 14.66 -1.40
C SER A 107 3.47 14.08 -2.79
N LEU A 108 2.54 13.25 -3.31
CA LEU A 108 2.68 12.66 -4.65
C LEU A 108 2.67 13.73 -5.75
N GLN A 109 1.87 14.78 -5.59
CA GLN A 109 1.87 15.92 -6.52
C GLN A 109 3.22 16.63 -6.53
N ALA A 110 3.83 16.85 -5.36
CA ALA A 110 5.14 17.48 -5.26
C ALA A 110 6.24 16.61 -5.91
N GLU A 111 6.21 15.29 -5.71
CA GLU A 111 7.13 14.36 -6.37
C GLU A 111 6.94 14.36 -7.89
N ARG A 112 5.69 14.35 -8.37
CA ARG A 112 5.39 14.45 -9.80
C ARG A 112 5.96 15.73 -10.41
N ASP A 113 5.80 16.86 -9.74
CA ASP A 113 6.28 18.15 -10.23
C ASP A 113 7.82 18.20 -10.24
N ARG A 114 8.47 17.62 -9.23
CA ARG A 114 9.92 17.42 -9.23
C ARG A 114 10.37 16.55 -10.41
N LEU A 115 9.75 15.39 -10.62
CA LEU A 115 10.10 14.51 -11.74
C LEU A 115 9.89 15.18 -13.09
N ARG A 116 8.82 15.98 -13.25
CA ARG A 116 8.59 16.78 -14.46
C ARG A 116 9.73 17.77 -14.72
N GLN A 117 10.24 18.43 -13.69
CA GLN A 117 11.40 19.32 -13.81
C GLN A 117 12.69 18.55 -14.16
N GLU A 118 12.90 17.37 -13.58
CA GLU A 118 14.05 16.53 -13.90
C GLU A 118 14.00 16.04 -15.35
N VAL A 119 12.81 15.64 -15.84
CA VAL A 119 12.59 15.25 -17.24
C VAL A 119 12.85 16.43 -18.18
N SER A 120 12.30 17.62 -17.90
CA SER A 120 12.54 18.79 -18.75
C SER A 120 14.02 19.21 -18.77
N ALA A 121 14.72 19.11 -17.64
CA ALA A 121 16.16 19.34 -17.58
C ALA A 121 16.96 18.26 -18.35
N ALA A 122 16.52 17.01 -18.34
CA ALA A 122 17.15 15.96 -19.14
C ALA A 122 16.91 16.16 -20.64
N SER A 123 15.70 16.52 -21.05
CA SER A 123 15.36 16.84 -22.45
C SER A 123 16.19 17.99 -22.99
N THR A 124 16.35 19.09 -22.23
CA THR A 124 17.19 20.22 -22.67
C THR A 124 18.67 19.83 -22.80
N ARG A 125 19.19 18.97 -21.91
CA ARG A 125 20.55 18.43 -22.06
C ARG A 125 20.70 17.54 -23.30
N LEU A 126 19.71 16.72 -23.60
CA LEU A 126 19.71 15.89 -24.80
C LEU A 126 19.70 16.75 -26.06
N GLU A 127 18.82 17.76 -26.14
CA GLU A 127 18.77 18.69 -27.28
C GLU A 127 20.11 19.39 -27.52
N ILE A 128 20.83 19.76 -26.45
CA ILE A 128 22.17 20.35 -26.56
C ILE A 128 23.17 19.32 -27.12
N SER A 129 23.12 18.07 -26.64
CA SER A 129 24.00 17.01 -27.13
C SER A 129 23.75 16.70 -28.62
N GLU A 130 22.49 16.61 -29.02
CA GLU A 130 22.10 16.37 -30.42
C GLU A 130 22.58 17.49 -31.35
N ARG A 131 22.51 18.76 -30.90
CA ARG A 131 23.09 19.89 -31.64
C ARG A 131 24.60 19.75 -31.79
N ASN A 132 25.31 19.42 -30.71
CA ASN A 132 26.76 19.22 -30.77
C ASN A 132 27.15 18.07 -31.71
N GLU A 133 26.39 16.97 -31.72
CA GLU A 133 26.61 15.86 -32.66
C GLU A 133 26.39 16.29 -34.11
N HIS A 134 25.37 17.11 -34.35
CA HIS A 134 25.11 17.68 -35.67
C HIS A 134 26.25 18.58 -36.13
N ASP A 135 26.67 19.53 -35.30
CA ASP A 135 27.78 20.45 -35.59
C ASP A 135 29.07 19.67 -35.88
N LEU A 136 29.38 18.66 -35.06
CA LEU A 136 30.55 17.80 -35.26
C LEU A 136 30.46 17.00 -36.58
N ALA A 137 29.28 16.50 -36.94
CA ALA A 137 29.07 15.81 -38.20
C ALA A 137 29.30 16.77 -39.39
N GLU A 138 28.83 18.01 -39.31
CA GLU A 138 29.10 19.04 -40.32
C GLU A 138 30.61 19.30 -40.45
N GLU A 139 31.33 19.48 -39.34
CA GLU A 139 32.78 19.63 -39.33
C GLU A 139 33.49 18.44 -40.00
N PHE A 140 33.11 17.20 -39.68
CA PHE A 140 33.66 16.02 -40.33
C PHE A 140 33.41 16.00 -41.84
N THR A 141 32.25 16.47 -42.31
CA THR A 141 32.00 16.56 -43.76
C THR A 141 32.89 17.58 -44.45
N VAL A 142 33.16 18.73 -43.80
CA VAL A 142 34.08 19.76 -44.30
C VAL A 142 35.50 19.21 -44.35
N VAL A 143 35.96 18.58 -43.27
CA VAL A 143 37.29 17.97 -43.19
C VAL A 143 37.47 16.89 -44.26
N LYS A 144 36.47 16.01 -44.44
CA LYS A 144 36.48 14.99 -45.50
C LYS A 144 36.60 15.61 -46.89
N ARG A 145 35.87 16.69 -47.17
CA ARG A 145 35.96 17.43 -48.44
C ARG A 145 37.36 18.01 -48.64
N ASN A 146 37.99 18.56 -47.60
CA ASN A 146 39.36 19.08 -47.65
C ASN A 146 40.41 17.99 -47.89
N PHE A 147 40.27 16.81 -47.27
CA PHE A 147 41.17 15.69 -47.53
C PHE A 147 41.05 15.17 -48.96
N LEU A 148 39.84 15.10 -49.50
CA LEU A 148 39.62 14.70 -50.89
C LEU A 148 40.27 15.70 -51.86
N SER A 149 40.09 17.01 -51.63
CA SER A 149 40.72 18.02 -52.50
C SER A 149 42.25 17.99 -52.43
N LEU A 150 42.83 17.74 -51.24
CA LEU A 150 44.27 17.57 -51.06
C LEU A 150 44.79 16.31 -51.75
N ARG A 151 44.08 15.18 -51.63
CA ARG A 151 44.44 13.94 -52.33
C ARG A 151 44.44 14.15 -53.83
N ASP A 152 43.40 14.77 -54.37
CA ASP A 152 43.31 15.02 -55.82
C ASP A 152 44.42 15.99 -56.28
N ALA A 153 44.87 16.92 -55.43
CA ALA A 153 46.04 17.78 -55.72
C ALA A 153 47.36 17.01 -55.69
N TYR A 154 47.54 16.13 -54.71
CA TYR A 154 48.70 15.25 -54.62
C TYR A 154 48.78 14.30 -55.82
N GLU A 155 47.65 13.72 -56.24
CA GLU A 155 47.60 12.88 -57.45
C GLU A 155 48.03 13.66 -58.70
N ARG A 156 47.60 14.91 -58.86
CA ARG A 156 48.05 15.77 -59.97
C ARG A 156 49.54 16.07 -59.93
N GLU A 157 50.10 16.36 -58.76
CA GLU A 157 51.55 16.59 -58.62
C GLU A 157 52.35 15.31 -58.89
N ARG A 158 51.81 14.16 -58.47
CA ARG A 158 52.40 12.85 -58.77
C ARG A 158 52.39 12.57 -60.27
N THR A 159 51.29 12.79 -60.97
CA THR A 159 51.25 12.59 -62.44
C THR A 159 52.22 13.53 -63.14
N GLN A 160 52.31 14.80 -62.71
CA GLN A 160 53.31 15.75 -63.24
C GLN A 160 54.75 15.28 -62.99
N SER A 161 55.03 14.71 -61.82
CA SER A 161 56.35 14.17 -61.48
C SER A 161 56.69 12.91 -62.30
N GLU A 162 55.72 12.04 -62.54
CA GLU A 162 55.85 10.86 -63.40
C GLU A 162 56.09 11.28 -64.87
N GLU A 163 55.37 12.28 -65.36
CA GLU A 163 55.57 12.90 -66.68
C GLU A 163 56.99 13.47 -66.81
N LEU A 164 57.43 14.32 -65.86
CA LEU A 164 58.77 14.89 -65.86
C LEU A 164 59.86 13.81 -65.80
N SER A 165 59.65 12.76 -65.00
CA SER A 165 60.58 11.62 -64.93
C SER A 165 60.66 10.89 -66.27
N SER A 166 59.54 10.74 -66.97
CA SER A 166 59.51 10.13 -68.31
C SER A 166 60.21 10.98 -69.36
N GLU A 167 60.07 12.30 -69.29
CA GLU A 167 60.77 13.26 -70.15
C GLU A 167 62.28 13.23 -69.91
N LEU A 168 62.73 13.20 -68.65
CA LEU A 168 64.14 13.07 -68.30
C LEU A 168 64.73 11.75 -68.79
N LEU A 169 63.98 10.64 -68.67
CA LEU A 169 64.40 9.34 -69.22
C LEU A 169 64.49 9.37 -70.75
N ALA A 170 63.54 10.02 -71.44
CA ALA A 170 63.61 10.19 -72.88
C ALA A 170 64.82 11.04 -73.27
N LEU A 171 65.10 12.13 -72.56
CA LEU A 171 66.27 12.97 -72.77
C LEU A 171 67.56 12.18 -72.55
N ALA A 172 67.66 11.41 -71.46
CA ALA A 172 68.80 10.53 -71.20
C ALA A 172 69.02 9.51 -72.33
N ARG A 173 67.95 8.87 -72.83
CA ARG A 173 68.03 7.96 -73.99
C ARG A 173 68.52 8.69 -75.23
N THR A 174 68.04 9.91 -75.52
CA THR A 174 68.54 10.68 -76.66
C THR A 174 70.02 11.05 -76.49
N HIS A 175 70.45 11.42 -75.29
CA HIS A 175 71.84 11.69 -74.98
C HIS A 175 72.72 10.44 -75.17
N ASP A 176 72.29 9.27 -74.71
CA ASP A 176 72.99 8.01 -74.92
C ASP A 176 73.09 7.65 -76.41
N THR A 177 72.02 7.88 -77.20
CA THR A 177 72.10 7.68 -78.66
C THR A 177 73.09 8.64 -79.32
N LEU A 178 73.14 9.90 -78.91
CA LEU A 178 74.11 10.87 -79.42
C LEU A 178 75.54 10.51 -79.00
N LEU A 179 75.73 10.01 -77.78
CA LEU A 179 77.02 9.47 -77.33
C LEU A 179 77.44 8.27 -78.18
N GLN A 180 76.54 7.33 -78.47
CA GLN A 180 76.83 6.20 -79.35
C GLN A 180 77.19 6.64 -80.78
N GLU A 181 76.50 7.63 -81.34
CA GLU A 181 76.86 8.24 -82.63
C GLU A 181 78.22 8.96 -82.57
N ARG A 182 78.50 9.67 -81.47
CA ARG A 182 79.81 10.28 -81.21
C ARG A 182 80.91 9.22 -81.08
N GLU A 183 80.64 8.10 -80.43
CA GLU A 183 81.58 6.97 -80.33
C GLU A 183 81.77 6.28 -81.67
N ARG A 184 80.74 6.12 -82.49
CA ARG A 184 80.84 5.56 -83.87
C ARG A 184 81.68 6.46 -84.77
N THR A 185 81.39 7.76 -84.77
CA THR A 185 82.22 8.75 -85.47
C THR A 185 83.64 8.78 -84.91
N HIS A 186 83.81 8.65 -83.60
CA HIS A 186 85.14 8.57 -82.98
C HIS A 186 85.87 7.26 -83.35
N ARG A 187 85.18 6.12 -83.46
CA ARG A 187 85.73 4.86 -83.98
C ARG A 187 86.15 5.00 -85.45
N HIS A 188 85.39 5.70 -86.28
CA HIS A 188 85.80 6.01 -87.65
C HIS A 188 86.99 6.98 -87.70
N THR A 189 87.07 7.98 -86.81
CA THR A 189 88.28 8.81 -86.69
C THR A 189 89.45 8.01 -86.15
N LEU A 190 89.25 7.07 -85.22
CA LEU A 190 90.28 6.20 -84.68
C LEU A 190 90.75 5.16 -85.71
N GLU A 191 89.91 4.73 -86.66
CA GLU A 191 90.31 3.94 -87.81
C GLU A 191 91.12 4.78 -88.82
N LEU A 192 90.74 6.04 -89.06
CA LEU A 192 91.54 7.00 -89.82
C LEU A 192 92.88 7.32 -89.11
N GLU A 193 92.88 7.35 -87.78
CA GLU A 193 94.09 7.48 -86.95
C GLU A 193 94.87 6.16 -86.89
N ARG A 194 94.26 4.97 -86.98
CA ARG A 194 94.94 3.68 -87.13
C ARG A 194 95.67 3.60 -88.48
N VAL A 195 95.03 4.12 -89.54
CA VAL A 195 95.64 4.29 -90.87
C VAL A 195 96.75 5.37 -90.83
N ARG A 196 96.60 6.42 -90.03
CA ARG A 196 97.67 7.41 -89.75
C ARG A 196 98.77 6.89 -88.80
N ALA A 197 98.48 5.93 -87.92
CA ALA A 197 99.37 5.39 -86.89
C ALA A 197 100.18 4.18 -87.38
N LEU A 198 99.81 3.55 -88.49
CA LEU A 198 100.70 2.67 -89.24
C LEU A 198 101.83 3.44 -89.98
N LEU A 199 101.79 4.78 -90.01
CA LEU A 199 102.79 5.65 -90.64
C LEU A 199 103.66 6.46 -89.66
N SER A 200 103.49 6.30 -88.34
CA SER A 200 104.28 7.03 -87.33
C SER A 200 104.83 6.10 -86.25
N ARG A 201 105.71 5.17 -86.66
CA ARG A 201 106.60 4.44 -85.78
C ARG A 201 107.77 5.37 -85.38
N ALA A 202 108.00 5.46 -84.07
CA ALA A 202 109.12 6.09 -83.34
C ALA A 202 108.90 7.54 -82.82
N SER A 203 108.61 7.66 -81.53
CA SER A 203 109.38 8.53 -80.62
C SER A 203 109.02 8.26 -79.15
N GLN A 204 110.02 8.43 -78.31
CA GLN A 204 110.22 7.85 -76.98
C GLN A 204 109.71 8.71 -75.80
N ASN A 205 109.41 8.00 -74.71
CA ASN A 205 109.68 8.29 -73.27
C ASN A 205 108.99 9.47 -72.54
N ARG A 206 108.45 9.17 -71.34
CA ARG A 206 108.86 9.63 -69.96
C ARG A 206 107.65 9.53 -68.97
N VAL A 207 107.73 8.80 -67.83
CA VAL A 207 108.18 9.21 -66.44
C VAL A 207 107.20 10.26 -65.84
N LYS A 208 106.55 10.19 -64.65
CA LYS A 208 106.71 9.50 -63.34
C LYS A 208 105.39 9.66 -62.48
N PRO A 209 105.30 9.09 -61.25
CA PRO A 209 104.15 9.03 -60.32
C PRO A 209 104.24 10.08 -59.17
N GLU A 210 103.30 10.01 -58.20
CA GLU A 210 103.30 10.46 -56.78
C GLU A 210 101.89 11.01 -56.40
N GLU A 211 101.28 10.97 -55.20
CA GLU A 211 101.46 10.37 -53.85
C GLU A 211 100.29 10.88 -52.93
N PHE A 212 100.25 10.40 -51.66
CA PHE A 212 99.68 11.03 -50.43
C PHE A 212 98.12 11.06 -50.28
N GLU A 213 97.47 10.89 -49.11
CA GLU A 213 97.78 10.42 -47.74
C GLU A 213 96.51 10.48 -46.85
N GLN A 214 96.58 9.82 -45.67
CA GLN A 214 95.95 10.17 -44.37
C GLN A 214 94.42 10.30 -44.25
N SER A 215 93.77 9.68 -43.26
CA SER A 215 93.88 10.16 -41.87
C SER A 215 93.29 9.21 -40.81
N LYS A 216 93.92 9.25 -39.63
CA LYS A 216 93.58 8.60 -38.34
C LYS A 216 92.60 9.46 -37.51
N SER A 217 91.80 8.82 -36.64
CA SER A 217 91.59 9.21 -35.22
C SER A 217 90.80 8.08 -34.52
N THR A 218 91.32 7.30 -33.55
CA THR A 218 91.59 7.52 -32.11
C THR A 218 90.42 8.03 -31.25
N LEU A 219 89.76 7.06 -30.60
CA LEU A 219 89.42 6.93 -29.15
C LEU A 219 89.06 8.19 -28.32
N GLY A 220 87.88 8.14 -27.71
CA GLY A 220 87.50 8.96 -26.54
C GLY A 220 86.97 8.08 -25.40
N GLU A 221 87.82 7.80 -24.41
CA GLU A 221 87.56 6.89 -23.27
C GLU A 221 86.57 7.42 -22.21
N ASN A 222 86.02 8.64 -22.36
CA ASN A 222 85.09 9.23 -21.38
C ASN A 222 83.60 8.83 -21.57
N GLY A 223 83.23 8.29 -22.74
CA GLY A 223 81.84 7.92 -23.03
C GLY A 223 81.40 6.57 -22.44
N VAL A 224 82.34 5.64 -22.26
CA VAL A 224 82.05 4.29 -21.76
C VAL A 224 81.88 4.29 -20.24
N GLN A 225 82.68 5.09 -19.53
CA GLN A 225 82.62 5.20 -18.06
C GLN A 225 81.30 5.82 -17.58
N ASN A 226 80.74 6.80 -18.31
CA ASN A 226 79.45 7.42 -17.99
C ASN A 226 78.26 6.49 -18.26
N LYS A 227 78.28 5.72 -19.36
CA LYS A 227 77.23 4.73 -19.67
C LYS A 227 77.16 3.63 -18.61
N LEU A 228 78.32 3.11 -18.18
CA LEU A 228 78.37 2.11 -17.11
C LEU A 228 77.81 2.67 -15.78
N ARG A 229 78.08 3.94 -15.47
CA ARG A 229 77.54 4.61 -14.28
C ARG A 229 76.02 4.77 -14.34
N GLU A 230 75.48 5.14 -15.50
CA GLU A 230 74.03 5.24 -15.73
C GLU A 230 73.33 3.88 -15.64
N GLU A 231 73.94 2.82 -16.15
CA GLU A 231 73.43 1.45 -16.04
C GLU A 231 73.42 0.96 -14.60
N LEU A 232 74.48 1.21 -13.84
CA LEU A 232 74.52 0.90 -12.40
C LEU A 232 73.46 1.68 -11.60
N GLU A 233 73.22 2.94 -11.94
CA GLU A 233 72.20 3.75 -11.29
C GLU A 233 70.78 3.27 -11.65
N LYS A 234 70.53 2.86 -12.89
CA LYS A 234 69.27 2.23 -13.31
C LYS A 234 69.05 0.90 -12.57
N LEU A 235 70.09 0.08 -12.47
CA LEU A 235 70.03 -1.18 -11.73
C LEU A 235 69.74 -0.95 -10.25
N ARG A 236 70.42 0.01 -9.62
CA ARG A 236 70.16 0.41 -8.22
C ARG A 236 68.71 0.86 -8.01
N LYS A 237 68.20 1.75 -8.85
CA LYS A 237 66.79 2.20 -8.79
C LYS A 237 65.82 1.03 -8.95
N SER A 238 66.09 0.11 -9.86
CA SER A 238 65.24 -1.08 -10.05
C SER A 238 65.21 -1.98 -8.81
N TYR A 239 66.34 -2.15 -8.11
CA TYR A 239 66.39 -2.88 -6.85
C TYR A 239 65.68 -2.14 -5.71
N GLU A 240 65.85 -0.82 -5.61
CA GLU A 240 65.14 0.01 -4.63
C GLU A 240 63.61 -0.04 -4.87
N GLU A 241 63.16 -0.02 -6.12
CA GLU A 241 61.75 -0.21 -6.48
C GLU A 241 61.24 -1.61 -6.14
N GLN A 242 62.01 -2.66 -6.42
CA GLN A 242 61.66 -4.03 -6.04
C GLN A 242 61.57 -4.19 -4.52
N GLN A 243 62.50 -3.59 -3.77
CA GLN A 243 62.49 -3.60 -2.31
C GLN A 243 61.25 -2.87 -1.77
N ARG A 244 60.93 -1.67 -2.30
CA ARG A 244 59.70 -0.94 -1.93
C ARG A 244 58.45 -1.75 -2.22
N ARG A 245 58.36 -2.42 -3.38
CA ARG A 245 57.23 -3.30 -3.71
C ARG A 245 57.08 -4.45 -2.73
N LEU A 246 58.18 -5.04 -2.26
CA LEU A 246 58.15 -6.09 -1.25
C LEU A 246 57.73 -5.55 0.12
N GLU A 247 58.25 -4.40 0.53
CA GLU A 247 57.85 -3.71 1.76
C GLU A 247 56.35 -3.37 1.75
N ASP A 248 55.85 -2.79 0.65
CA ASP A 248 54.44 -2.48 0.45
C ASP A 248 53.56 -3.74 0.51
N LYS A 249 54.02 -4.86 -0.07
CA LYS A 249 53.31 -6.14 -0.01
C LYS A 249 53.27 -6.70 1.41
N VAL A 250 54.35 -6.59 2.18
CA VAL A 250 54.38 -7.01 3.59
C VAL A 250 53.44 -6.17 4.42
N VAL A 251 53.42 -4.85 4.21
CA VAL A 251 52.48 -3.95 4.90
C VAL A 251 51.03 -4.24 4.51
N ALA A 252 50.75 -4.51 3.24
CA ALA A 252 49.42 -4.90 2.76
C ALA A 252 48.95 -6.22 3.41
N MET A 253 49.78 -7.27 3.39
CA MET A 253 49.46 -8.53 4.06
C MET A 253 49.27 -8.35 5.59
N GLY A 254 50.04 -7.45 6.22
CA GLY A 254 49.87 -7.12 7.64
C GLY A 254 48.53 -6.44 7.95
N ARG A 255 48.06 -5.55 7.06
CA ARG A 255 46.73 -4.94 7.14
C ARG A 255 45.62 -5.97 6.95
N GLU A 256 45.70 -6.79 5.90
CA GLU A 256 44.75 -7.87 5.64
C GLU A 256 44.67 -8.86 6.80
N GLN A 257 45.80 -9.25 7.38
CA GLN A 257 45.83 -10.14 8.55
C GLN A 257 45.12 -9.52 9.76
N GLN A 258 45.31 -8.22 9.99
CA GLN A 258 44.66 -7.53 11.10
C GLN A 258 43.15 -7.38 10.86
N GLU A 259 42.72 -7.11 9.63
CA GLU A 259 41.31 -7.07 9.25
C GLU A 259 40.66 -8.44 9.39
N ASN A 260 41.33 -9.51 8.95
CA ASN A 260 40.84 -10.87 9.12
C ASN A 260 40.71 -11.26 10.61
N LYS A 261 41.67 -10.88 11.46
CA LYS A 261 41.55 -11.05 12.93
C LYS A 261 40.34 -10.32 13.50
N ARG A 262 40.07 -9.08 13.06
CA ARG A 262 38.87 -8.32 13.47
C ARG A 262 37.59 -9.01 12.99
N ALA A 263 37.56 -9.48 11.75
CA ALA A 263 36.42 -10.20 11.19
C ALA A 263 36.12 -11.48 11.99
N ILE A 264 37.14 -12.28 12.33
CA ILE A 264 37.00 -13.47 13.17
C ILE A 264 36.49 -13.14 14.58
N GLN A 265 36.95 -12.04 15.17
CA GLN A 265 36.45 -11.60 16.49
C GLN A 265 34.98 -11.18 16.41
N ASN A 266 34.58 -10.47 15.35
CA ASN A 266 33.20 -10.05 15.13
C ASN A 266 32.28 -11.25 14.90
N THR A 267 32.68 -12.24 14.09
CA THR A 267 31.88 -13.46 13.90
C THR A 267 31.78 -14.27 15.18
N ARG A 268 32.85 -14.36 15.98
CA ARG A 268 32.81 -14.99 17.30
C ARG A 268 31.84 -14.30 18.26
N LEU A 269 31.82 -12.95 18.26
CA LEU A 269 30.88 -12.18 19.07
C LEU A 269 29.44 -12.41 18.62
N GLN A 270 29.17 -12.38 17.31
CA GLN A 270 27.84 -12.66 16.76
C GLN A 270 27.36 -14.07 17.08
N LEU A 271 28.23 -15.08 16.94
CA LEU A 271 27.92 -16.47 17.32
C LEU A 271 27.62 -16.57 18.83
N SER A 272 28.36 -15.85 19.67
CA SER A 272 28.07 -15.78 21.11
C SER A 272 26.71 -15.14 21.39
N GLN A 273 26.35 -14.07 20.69
CA GLN A 273 25.05 -13.42 20.81
C GLN A 273 23.91 -14.33 20.33
N GLN A 274 24.11 -15.07 19.24
CA GLN A 274 23.13 -16.07 18.77
C GLN A 274 23.00 -17.25 19.75
N SER A 275 24.09 -17.67 20.39
CA SER A 275 24.04 -18.71 21.42
C SER A 275 23.26 -18.25 22.65
N THR A 276 23.41 -17.00 23.09
CA THR A 276 22.65 -16.47 24.23
C THR A 276 21.16 -16.31 23.90
N THR A 277 20.79 -15.84 22.70
CA THR A 277 19.39 -15.75 22.29
C THR A 277 18.74 -17.14 22.17
N LEU A 278 19.46 -18.14 21.67
CA LEU A 278 18.98 -19.52 21.62
C LEU A 278 18.70 -20.06 23.04
N ILE A 279 19.63 -19.86 23.99
CA ILE A 279 19.42 -20.29 25.38
C ILE A 279 18.20 -19.62 26.00
N LEU A 280 18.03 -18.31 25.79
CA LEU A 280 16.85 -17.57 26.28
C LEU A 280 15.56 -18.11 25.68
N SER A 281 15.52 -18.41 24.37
CA SER A 281 14.35 -19.01 23.73
C SER A 281 14.03 -20.41 24.25
N GLN A 282 15.05 -21.24 24.50
CA GLN A 282 14.90 -22.56 25.11
C GLN A 282 14.37 -22.48 26.55
N GLN A 283 14.83 -21.49 27.32
CA GLN A 283 14.29 -21.23 28.65
C GLN A 283 12.81 -20.83 28.58
N GLN A 284 12.43 -19.94 27.67
CA GLN A 284 11.04 -19.53 27.47
C GLN A 284 10.13 -20.69 27.03
N LEU A 285 10.65 -21.64 26.25
CA LEU A 285 9.92 -22.87 25.91
C LEU A 285 9.66 -23.72 27.15
N LYS A 286 10.68 -23.98 27.97
CA LYS A 286 10.55 -24.73 29.23
C LYS A 286 9.60 -24.04 30.20
N GLU A 287 9.65 -22.72 30.31
CA GLU A 287 8.71 -21.95 31.13
C GLU A 287 7.27 -22.15 30.63
N ALA A 288 7.03 -22.12 29.31
CA ALA A 288 5.72 -22.39 28.74
C ALA A 288 5.24 -23.83 29.00
N GLU A 289 6.11 -24.84 28.86
CA GLU A 289 5.81 -26.24 29.16
C GLU A 289 5.43 -26.44 30.64
N ASN A 290 6.15 -25.77 31.54
CA ASN A 290 5.84 -25.77 32.97
C ASN A 290 4.49 -25.10 33.26
N GLU A 291 4.17 -23.99 32.60
CA GLU A 291 2.85 -23.35 32.73
C GLU A 291 1.72 -24.24 32.20
N VAL A 292 1.93 -24.94 31.08
CA VAL A 292 0.95 -25.94 30.58
C VAL A 292 0.73 -27.04 31.62
N SER A 293 1.80 -27.55 32.23
CA SER A 293 1.71 -28.57 33.27
C SER A 293 0.98 -28.06 34.53
N LYS A 294 1.25 -26.81 34.96
CA LYS A 294 0.54 -26.15 36.07
C LYS A 294 -0.95 -25.99 35.77
N LEU A 295 -1.30 -25.50 34.58
CA LEU A 295 -2.69 -25.33 34.15
C LEU A 295 -3.43 -26.67 34.07
N GLN A 296 -2.76 -27.73 33.61
CA GLN A 296 -3.34 -29.07 33.57
C GLN A 296 -3.61 -29.61 34.98
N ASN A 297 -2.72 -29.37 35.94
CA ASN A 297 -2.93 -29.75 37.34
C ASN A 297 -4.05 -28.94 37.98
N HIS A 298 -4.10 -27.63 37.72
CA HIS A 298 -5.19 -26.78 38.20
C HIS A 298 -6.57 -27.22 37.64
N LEU A 299 -6.64 -27.63 36.37
CA LEU A 299 -7.85 -28.21 35.79
C LEU A 299 -8.26 -29.51 36.51
N LYS A 300 -7.30 -30.36 36.88
CA LYS A 300 -7.57 -31.60 37.64
C LYS A 300 -8.08 -31.28 39.06
N GLU A 301 -7.49 -30.30 39.73
CA GLU A 301 -7.94 -29.82 41.05
C GLU A 301 -9.34 -29.25 41.00
N LEU A 302 -9.61 -28.33 40.07
CA LEU A 302 -10.93 -27.73 39.91
C LEU A 302 -12.00 -28.79 39.59
N ASN A 303 -11.68 -29.79 38.77
CA ASN A 303 -12.58 -30.92 38.53
C ASN A 303 -12.85 -31.77 39.78
N ARG A 304 -11.84 -31.96 40.64
CA ARG A 304 -12.03 -32.63 41.95
C ARG A 304 -12.90 -31.79 42.87
N GLU A 305 -12.69 -30.47 42.90
CA GLU A 305 -13.53 -29.54 43.67
C GLU A 305 -14.97 -29.54 43.19
N TYR A 306 -15.24 -29.49 41.88
CA TYR A 306 -16.60 -29.58 41.36
C TYR A 306 -17.28 -30.90 41.75
N ARG A 307 -16.56 -32.02 41.67
CA ARG A 307 -17.09 -33.32 42.14
C ARG A 307 -17.37 -33.33 43.64
N ALA A 308 -16.49 -32.72 44.44
CA ALA A 308 -16.67 -32.62 45.89
C ALA A 308 -17.85 -31.71 46.27
N ARG A 309 -18.02 -30.56 45.60
CA ARG A 309 -19.16 -29.64 45.79
C ARG A 309 -20.47 -30.30 45.40
N LEU A 310 -20.53 -30.97 44.24
CA LEU A 310 -21.71 -31.74 43.83
C LEU A 310 -22.08 -32.81 44.86
N LYS A 311 -21.08 -33.50 45.42
CA LYS A 311 -21.31 -34.48 46.48
C LYS A 311 -21.87 -33.84 47.75
N HIS A 312 -21.34 -32.69 48.18
CA HIS A 312 -21.88 -31.94 49.32
C HIS A 312 -23.31 -31.46 49.06
N TYR A 313 -23.60 -30.87 47.90
CA TYR A 313 -24.96 -30.45 47.56
C TYR A 313 -25.97 -31.61 47.59
N ILE A 314 -25.57 -32.81 47.13
CA ILE A 314 -26.42 -34.00 47.24
C ILE A 314 -26.60 -34.41 48.71
N GLN A 315 -25.54 -34.38 49.52
CA GLN A 315 -25.60 -34.68 50.95
C GLN A 315 -26.50 -33.69 51.70
N ASP A 316 -26.33 -32.38 51.48
CA ASP A 316 -27.11 -31.32 52.10
C ASP A 316 -28.60 -31.40 51.75
N ILE A 317 -28.93 -31.71 50.49
CA ILE A 317 -30.33 -31.96 50.07
C ILE A 317 -30.89 -33.18 50.81
N THR A 318 -30.09 -34.25 50.93
CA THR A 318 -30.52 -35.49 51.62
C THR A 318 -30.74 -35.26 53.12
N GLU A 319 -29.84 -34.51 53.76
CA GLU A 319 -29.95 -34.13 55.17
C GLU A 319 -31.14 -33.21 55.43
N CYS A 320 -31.38 -32.21 54.57
CA CYS A 320 -32.56 -31.35 54.64
C CYS A 320 -33.86 -32.13 54.55
N VAL A 321 -33.96 -33.07 53.62
CA VAL A 321 -35.13 -33.94 53.44
C VAL A 321 -35.32 -34.88 54.64
N SER A 322 -34.22 -35.32 55.28
CA SER A 322 -34.28 -36.19 56.46
C SER A 322 -34.61 -35.47 57.78
N ALA A 323 -34.26 -34.19 57.91
CA ALA A 323 -34.32 -33.45 59.18
C ALA A 323 -35.56 -32.57 59.38
N ALA A 324 -36.31 -32.23 58.33
CA ALA A 324 -37.41 -31.26 58.41
C ALA A 324 -38.81 -31.91 58.36
N GLY A 325 -39.65 -31.57 59.34
CA GLY A 325 -41.09 -31.84 59.32
C GLY A 325 -41.83 -30.98 58.28
N ASN A 326 -42.93 -31.52 57.75
CA ASN A 326 -43.66 -31.13 56.53
C ASN A 326 -43.95 -29.63 56.24
N VAL A 327 -43.77 -28.71 57.19
CA VAL A 327 -44.20 -27.30 57.04
C VAL A 327 -43.04 -26.35 56.68
N ASP A 328 -41.80 -26.68 57.03
CA ASP A 328 -40.64 -25.76 56.90
C ASP A 328 -39.58 -26.24 55.87
N LEU A 329 -39.83 -27.40 55.25
CA LEU A 329 -38.92 -28.06 54.31
C LEU A 329 -38.75 -27.27 53.01
N GLY A 330 -39.83 -26.66 52.50
CA GLY A 330 -39.83 -25.94 51.23
C GLY A 330 -39.01 -24.65 51.24
N GLN A 331 -39.06 -23.88 52.34
CA GLN A 331 -38.28 -22.65 52.47
C GLN A 331 -36.79 -22.94 52.70
N LYS A 332 -36.46 -23.96 53.51
CA LYS A 332 -35.07 -24.39 53.71
C LYS A 332 -34.46 -24.90 52.40
N LEU A 333 -35.14 -25.80 51.70
CA LEU A 333 -34.67 -26.32 50.41
C LEU A 333 -34.49 -25.19 49.38
N LYS A 334 -35.41 -24.22 49.34
CA LYS A 334 -35.29 -23.04 48.48
C LYS A 334 -34.04 -22.21 48.81
N GLY A 335 -33.76 -21.93 50.08
CA GLY A 335 -32.56 -21.22 50.50
C GLY A 335 -31.25 -21.95 50.15
N PHE A 336 -31.21 -23.27 50.28
CA PHE A 336 -30.05 -24.08 49.87
C PHE A 336 -29.81 -24.05 48.36
N VAL A 337 -30.89 -24.18 47.57
CA VAL A 337 -30.79 -24.10 46.10
C VAL A 337 -30.36 -22.69 45.68
N GLU A 338 -30.83 -21.64 46.34
CA GLU A 338 -30.40 -20.25 46.09
C GLU A 338 -28.91 -20.05 46.42
N SER A 339 -28.42 -20.56 47.56
CA SER A 339 -26.99 -20.53 47.91
C SER A 339 -26.13 -21.28 46.89
N MET A 340 -26.56 -22.48 46.49
CA MET A 340 -25.88 -23.29 45.47
C MET A 340 -25.79 -22.56 44.12
N LEU A 341 -26.87 -21.88 43.72
CA LEU A 341 -26.92 -21.09 42.50
C LEU A 341 -25.96 -19.89 42.56
N GLU A 342 -25.87 -19.20 43.69
CA GLU A 342 -24.93 -18.07 43.84
C GLU A 342 -23.46 -18.53 43.90
N GLU A 343 -23.15 -19.64 44.57
CA GLU A 343 -21.81 -20.23 44.52
C GLU A 343 -21.43 -20.68 43.11
N MET A 344 -22.37 -21.24 42.36
CA MET A 344 -22.15 -21.62 40.97
C MET A 344 -21.90 -20.40 40.09
N LYS A 345 -22.73 -19.34 40.22
CA LYS A 345 -22.57 -18.08 39.48
C LYS A 345 -21.22 -17.42 39.77
N THR A 346 -20.82 -17.31 41.04
CA THR A 346 -19.54 -16.69 41.43
C THR A 346 -18.34 -17.50 40.93
N SER A 347 -18.42 -18.83 40.96
CA SER A 347 -17.40 -19.71 40.39
C SER A 347 -17.26 -19.53 38.87
N TYR A 348 -18.37 -19.45 38.13
CA TYR A 348 -18.35 -19.20 36.69
C TYR A 348 -17.80 -17.82 36.35
N ARG A 349 -18.17 -16.77 37.11
CA ARG A 349 -17.61 -15.43 36.92
C ARG A 349 -16.09 -15.40 37.16
N SER A 350 -15.60 -16.05 38.21
CA SER A 350 -14.17 -16.15 38.48
C SER A 350 -13.43 -16.89 37.35
N ARG A 351 -14.00 -17.98 36.84
CA ARG A 351 -13.46 -18.75 35.71
C ARG A 351 -13.43 -17.93 34.43
N GLU A 352 -14.49 -17.19 34.13
CA GLU A 352 -14.58 -16.29 32.98
C GLU A 352 -13.52 -15.19 33.06
N GLU A 353 -13.29 -14.62 34.24
CA GLU A 353 -12.26 -13.62 34.46
C GLU A 353 -10.85 -14.20 34.25
N GLN A 354 -10.59 -15.41 34.74
CA GLN A 354 -9.32 -16.12 34.51
C GLN A 354 -9.09 -16.41 33.02
N LEU A 355 -10.11 -16.91 32.31
CA LEU A 355 -10.03 -17.18 30.87
C LEU A 355 -9.79 -15.89 30.09
N THR A 356 -10.47 -14.80 30.46
CA THR A 356 -10.26 -13.49 29.84
C THR A 356 -8.84 -12.98 30.07
N LYS A 357 -8.28 -13.14 31.27
CA LYS A 357 -6.87 -12.81 31.57
C LYS A 357 -5.90 -13.65 30.75
N ALA A 358 -6.12 -14.97 30.66
CA ALA A 358 -5.30 -15.88 29.87
C ALA A 358 -5.32 -15.54 28.36
N VAL A 359 -6.50 -15.26 27.79
CA VAL A 359 -6.65 -14.83 26.39
C VAL A 359 -5.89 -13.52 26.14
N ARG A 360 -5.98 -12.55 27.06
CA ARG A 360 -5.21 -11.29 26.97
C ARG A 360 -3.70 -11.55 27.00
N THR A 361 -3.21 -12.45 27.85
CA THR A 361 -1.79 -12.79 27.90
C THR A 361 -1.32 -13.52 26.64
N TYR A 362 -2.10 -14.47 26.11
CA TYR A 362 -1.77 -15.15 24.84
C TYR A 362 -1.79 -14.19 23.67
N ARG A 363 -2.76 -13.28 23.59
CA ARG A 363 -2.80 -12.23 22.56
C ARG A 363 -1.54 -11.36 22.59
N LYS A 364 -1.10 -10.92 23.78
CA LYS A 364 0.17 -10.17 23.94
C LYS A 364 1.38 -10.98 23.49
N ARG A 365 1.45 -12.27 23.84
CA ARG A 365 2.55 -13.15 23.44
C ARG A 365 2.59 -13.39 21.92
N ILE A 366 1.43 -13.61 21.30
CA ILE A 366 1.30 -13.78 19.84
C ILE A 366 1.72 -12.49 19.13
N GLN A 367 1.30 -11.32 19.64
CA GLN A 367 1.72 -10.04 19.08
C GLN A 367 3.24 -9.84 19.20
N GLY A 368 3.84 -10.17 20.36
CA GLY A 368 5.30 -10.13 20.53
C GLY A 368 6.05 -11.07 19.58
N LEU A 369 5.56 -12.29 19.40
CA LEU A 369 6.14 -13.26 18.47
C LEU A 369 6.01 -12.81 17.01
N SER A 370 4.85 -12.25 16.63
CA SER A 370 4.63 -11.69 15.28
C SER A 370 5.61 -10.55 15.00
N ASN A 371 5.79 -9.63 15.94
CA ASN A 371 6.75 -8.52 15.80
C ASN A 371 8.20 -9.03 15.66
N ALA A 372 8.61 -10.02 16.46
CA ALA A 372 9.93 -10.63 16.35
C ALA A 372 10.14 -11.33 15.00
N HIS A 373 9.12 -12.04 14.51
CA HIS A 373 9.15 -12.68 13.19
C HIS A 373 9.25 -11.64 12.05
N GLN A 374 8.49 -10.54 12.12
CA GLN A 374 8.59 -9.45 11.16
C GLN A 374 10.00 -8.82 11.14
N GLN A 375 10.60 -8.59 12.31
CA GLN A 375 11.97 -8.10 12.40
C GLN A 375 12.99 -9.07 11.79
N LEU A 376 12.83 -10.36 12.05
CA LEU A 376 13.69 -11.40 11.46
C LEU A 376 13.54 -11.46 9.94
N LEU A 377 12.31 -11.34 9.41
CA LEU A 377 12.05 -11.28 7.98
C LEU A 377 12.74 -10.06 7.32
N ILE A 378 12.70 -8.90 7.97
CA ILE A 378 13.38 -7.70 7.47
C ILE A 378 14.90 -7.94 7.43
N ALA A 379 15.49 -8.52 8.48
CA ALA A 379 16.91 -8.84 8.50
C ALA A 379 17.28 -9.85 7.42
N TYR A 380 16.48 -10.90 7.24
CA TYR A 380 16.64 -11.90 6.19
C TYR A 380 16.58 -11.27 4.80
N ARG A 381 15.59 -10.39 4.55
CA ARG A 381 15.46 -9.64 3.30
C ARG A 381 16.71 -8.84 2.98
N MET A 382 17.20 -8.06 3.94
CA MET A 382 18.39 -7.22 3.73
C MET A 382 19.62 -8.07 3.41
N GLN A 383 19.79 -9.19 4.12
CA GLN A 383 20.89 -10.12 3.86
C GLN A 383 20.78 -10.75 2.47
N ARG A 384 19.58 -11.16 2.06
CA ARG A 384 19.32 -11.76 0.75
C ARG A 384 19.59 -10.76 -0.39
N GLU A 385 19.15 -9.52 -0.24
CA GLU A 385 19.41 -8.45 -1.21
C GLU A 385 20.92 -8.16 -1.33
N GLN A 386 21.67 -8.19 -0.23
CA GLN A 386 23.14 -8.05 -0.25
C GLN A 386 23.84 -9.20 -0.99
N ILE A 387 23.36 -10.45 -0.81
CA ILE A 387 23.91 -11.61 -1.52
C ILE A 387 23.60 -11.52 -3.02
N LEU A 388 22.37 -11.14 -3.39
CA LEU A 388 21.97 -10.97 -4.80
C LEU A 388 22.69 -9.81 -5.49
N ALA A 389 23.14 -8.80 -4.74
CA ALA A 389 23.90 -7.68 -5.28
C ALA A 389 25.38 -8.00 -5.56
N LEU A 390 25.91 -9.10 -5.00
CA LEU A 390 27.29 -9.51 -5.26
C LEU A 390 27.43 -10.11 -6.68
N PRO A 391 28.44 -9.67 -7.46
CA PRO A 391 28.62 -10.10 -8.85
C PRO A 391 29.09 -11.56 -8.99
N GLU A 392 29.65 -12.15 -7.93
CA GLU A 392 30.00 -13.56 -7.89
C GLU A 392 28.81 -14.38 -7.37
N HIS A 393 28.13 -15.10 -8.25
CA HIS A 393 27.00 -15.99 -7.94
C HIS A 393 27.38 -17.23 -7.07
N ALA A 394 28.40 -17.12 -6.22
CA ALA A 394 28.98 -18.23 -5.47
C ALA A 394 28.14 -18.67 -4.26
N LEU A 395 27.25 -17.80 -3.76
CA LEU A 395 26.43 -18.06 -2.57
C LEU A 395 24.95 -18.08 -2.95
N ASP A 396 24.25 -19.15 -2.58
CA ASP A 396 22.80 -19.24 -2.72
C ASP A 396 22.12 -18.26 -1.76
N ALA A 397 21.33 -17.34 -2.33
CA ALA A 397 20.59 -16.33 -1.57
C ALA A 397 19.41 -16.95 -0.78
N GLY A 398 19.08 -18.22 -1.04
CA GLY A 398 18.03 -18.96 -0.36
C GLY A 398 16.61 -18.60 -0.83
N PRO A 399 15.60 -19.26 -0.23
CA PRO A 399 14.21 -19.15 -0.67
C PRO A 399 13.61 -17.75 -0.51
N PRO A 400 12.67 -17.32 -1.38
CA PRO A 400 12.00 -16.03 -1.24
C PRO A 400 11.20 -15.89 0.06
N GLU A 401 11.10 -14.66 0.56
CA GLU A 401 10.36 -14.32 1.80
C GLU A 401 8.90 -14.79 1.81
N ALA A 402 8.28 -14.93 0.63
CA ALA A 402 6.92 -15.42 0.48
C ALA A 402 6.71 -16.85 1.01
N GLN A 403 7.78 -17.63 1.18
CA GLN A 403 7.71 -18.98 1.74
C GLN A 403 7.59 -18.98 3.27
N PHE A 404 7.80 -17.83 3.91
CA PHE A 404 7.74 -17.66 5.36
C PHE A 404 6.46 -16.91 5.73
N SER A 405 5.37 -17.66 5.94
CA SER A 405 4.14 -17.11 6.51
C SER A 405 3.96 -17.59 7.95
N PRO A 406 3.90 -16.68 8.94
CA PRO A 406 3.80 -17.04 10.36
C PRO A 406 2.38 -17.44 10.79
N ALA A 407 1.35 -17.16 9.99
CA ALA A 407 -0.04 -17.41 10.36
C ALA A 407 -0.89 -17.76 9.12
N GLY A 408 -1.85 -18.67 9.29
CA GLY A 408 -2.87 -18.95 8.28
C GLY A 408 -3.73 -17.69 7.99
N PRO A 409 -4.33 -17.60 6.79
CA PRO A 409 -5.03 -16.40 6.31
C PRO A 409 -6.18 -15.90 7.21
N GLU A 410 -6.63 -16.73 8.13
CA GLU A 410 -7.74 -16.50 9.06
C GLU A 410 -7.40 -15.56 10.22
N LEU A 411 -6.12 -15.40 10.59
CA LEU A 411 -5.69 -14.60 11.75
C LEU A 411 -4.98 -13.28 11.37
N SER A 412 -4.61 -13.12 10.11
CA SER A 412 -3.88 -11.95 9.61
C SER A 412 -4.82 -10.82 9.20
N GLY A 413 -4.44 -9.57 9.48
CA GLY A 413 -5.16 -8.39 9.00
C GLY A 413 -5.13 -8.26 7.47
N GLU A 414 -6.03 -7.48 6.88
CA GLU A 414 -6.08 -7.27 5.42
C GLU A 414 -4.77 -6.71 4.86
N THR A 415 -4.12 -5.82 5.61
CA THR A 415 -2.80 -5.27 5.28
C THR A 415 -1.71 -6.34 5.28
N GLU A 416 -1.73 -7.27 6.24
CA GLU A 416 -0.76 -8.39 6.31
C GLU A 416 -0.95 -9.38 5.15
N ARG A 417 -2.21 -9.63 4.76
CA ARG A 417 -2.53 -10.45 3.57
C ARG A 417 -2.06 -9.77 2.29
N GLU A 418 -2.26 -8.47 2.16
CA GLU A 418 -1.78 -7.72 0.99
C GLU A 418 -0.26 -7.71 0.90
N ILE A 419 0.43 -7.51 2.02
CA ILE A 419 1.89 -7.61 2.08
C ILE A 419 2.35 -9.01 1.68
N HIS A 420 1.65 -10.07 2.09
CA HIS A 420 1.97 -11.44 1.66
C HIS A 420 1.78 -11.63 0.14
N ARG A 421 0.69 -11.11 -0.44
CA ARG A 421 0.47 -11.15 -1.89
C ARG A 421 1.59 -10.44 -2.66
N LEU A 422 1.98 -9.25 -2.21
CA LEU A 422 3.10 -8.51 -2.82
C LEU A 422 4.42 -9.28 -2.73
N ARG A 423 4.65 -10.04 -1.65
CA ARG A 423 5.84 -10.91 -1.53
C ARG A 423 5.79 -12.06 -2.52
N GLU A 424 4.64 -12.69 -2.72
CA GLU A 424 4.48 -13.75 -3.73
C GLU A 424 4.71 -13.21 -5.15
N ASP A 425 4.17 -12.04 -5.47
CA ASP A 425 4.36 -11.43 -6.78
C ASP A 425 5.81 -11.00 -7.01
N LYS A 426 6.48 -10.45 -5.99
CA LYS A 426 7.94 -10.22 -6.01
C LYS A 426 8.69 -11.53 -6.31
N ALA A 427 8.37 -12.63 -5.62
CA ALA A 427 9.02 -13.93 -5.84
C ALA A 427 8.78 -14.49 -7.25
N ARG A 428 7.57 -14.30 -7.80
CA ARG A 428 7.24 -14.65 -9.20
C ARG A 428 8.09 -13.85 -10.18
N LEU A 429 8.17 -12.53 -10.01
CA LEU A 429 8.97 -11.65 -10.87
C LEU A 429 10.47 -11.94 -10.77
N GLU A 430 10.99 -12.20 -9.57
CA GLU A 430 12.39 -12.60 -9.38
C GLU A 430 12.71 -13.90 -10.14
N SER A 431 11.80 -14.88 -10.11
CA SER A 431 11.97 -16.15 -10.81
C SER A 431 11.95 -15.95 -12.33
N GLN A 432 11.03 -15.14 -12.85
CA GLN A 432 10.97 -14.78 -14.28
C GLN A 432 12.24 -14.05 -14.73
N LEU A 433 12.75 -13.13 -13.91
CA LEU A 433 13.95 -12.36 -14.20
C LEU A 433 15.20 -13.26 -14.19
N LYS A 434 15.28 -14.22 -13.28
CA LYS A 434 16.34 -15.25 -13.29
C LYS A 434 16.29 -16.09 -14.57
N LEU A 435 15.11 -16.59 -14.96
CA LEU A 435 14.93 -17.34 -16.20
C LEU A 435 15.29 -16.52 -17.45
N ALA A 436 14.91 -15.24 -17.49
CA ALA A 436 15.25 -14.35 -18.60
C ALA A 436 16.77 -14.09 -18.67
N ARG A 437 17.45 -13.93 -17.53
CA ARG A 437 18.92 -13.82 -17.47
C ARG A 437 19.60 -15.10 -17.95
N GLU A 438 19.11 -16.27 -17.55
CA GLU A 438 19.62 -17.56 -18.02
C GLU A 438 19.41 -17.73 -19.53
N GLN A 439 18.26 -17.34 -20.07
CA GLN A 439 18.00 -17.31 -21.51
C GLN A 439 18.95 -16.36 -22.25
N MET A 440 19.20 -15.16 -21.71
CA MET A 440 20.16 -14.21 -22.28
C MET A 440 21.61 -14.71 -22.19
N ALA A 441 21.98 -15.44 -21.13
CA ALA A 441 23.29 -16.07 -21.01
C ALA A 441 23.47 -17.18 -22.06
N VAL A 442 22.45 -18.02 -22.27
CA VAL A 442 22.43 -19.04 -23.34
C VAL A 442 22.50 -18.41 -24.73
N LEU A 443 21.78 -17.31 -24.96
CA LEU A 443 21.84 -16.56 -26.22
C LEU A 443 23.20 -15.85 -26.41
N SER A 444 23.82 -15.38 -25.33
CA SER A 444 25.15 -14.76 -25.35
C SER A 444 26.26 -15.78 -25.60
N GLU A 445 26.15 -17.00 -25.08
CA GLU A 445 27.06 -18.11 -25.42
C GLU A 445 26.87 -18.58 -26.87
N SER A 446 25.63 -18.52 -27.40
CA SER A 446 25.36 -18.80 -28.82
C SER A 446 25.86 -17.69 -29.77
N SER A 447 26.07 -16.46 -29.27
CA SER A 447 26.52 -15.30 -30.06
C SER A 447 28.01 -15.32 -30.41
N GLN A 448 28.81 -16.27 -29.92
CA GLN A 448 30.16 -16.52 -30.46
C GLN A 448 30.16 -17.27 -31.80
N LYS A 449 29.00 -17.76 -32.25
CA LYS A 449 28.79 -18.26 -33.62
C LYS A 449 27.38 -17.91 -34.04
N THR A 450 27.21 -16.80 -34.75
CA THR A 450 26.38 -16.61 -35.96
C THR A 450 26.11 -15.10 -36.08
N GLU A 451 26.43 -14.51 -37.22
CA GLU A 451 25.99 -13.17 -37.58
C GLU A 451 24.46 -13.08 -37.39
N LEU A 452 23.99 -12.16 -36.55
CA LEU A 452 22.57 -11.87 -36.37
C LEU A 452 21.97 -11.57 -37.74
N THR A 453 21.23 -12.53 -38.29
CA THR A 453 20.65 -12.43 -39.62
C THR A 453 19.65 -11.27 -39.65
N GLN A 454 19.69 -10.51 -40.73
CA GLN A 454 18.82 -9.36 -41.03
C GLN A 454 17.32 -9.68 -40.87
N GLU A 455 16.95 -10.96 -40.96
CA GLU A 455 15.63 -11.52 -40.69
C GLU A 455 15.20 -11.37 -39.22
N ALA A 456 16.08 -11.67 -38.24
CA ALA A 456 15.76 -11.49 -36.83
C ALA A 456 15.47 -10.03 -36.48
N TRP A 457 16.17 -9.09 -37.13
CA TRP A 457 15.92 -7.65 -36.97
C TRP A 457 14.63 -7.19 -37.68
N ALA A 458 14.29 -7.79 -38.82
CA ALA A 458 13.02 -7.56 -39.49
C ALA A 458 11.83 -8.04 -38.63
N ASP A 459 12.00 -9.13 -37.90
CA ASP A 459 10.99 -9.72 -37.02
C ASP A 459 10.72 -8.84 -35.80
N VAL A 460 11.76 -8.31 -35.17
CA VAL A 460 11.60 -7.33 -34.08
C VAL A 460 10.89 -6.07 -34.57
N LYS A 461 11.25 -5.54 -35.74
CA LYS A 461 10.55 -4.39 -36.33
C LYS A 461 9.10 -4.70 -36.71
N ARG A 462 8.78 -5.94 -37.03
CA ARG A 462 7.40 -6.38 -37.30
C ARG A 462 6.59 -6.42 -36.01
N GLN A 463 7.14 -7.04 -34.95
CA GLN A 463 6.48 -7.12 -33.64
C GLN A 463 6.22 -5.74 -33.04
N ILE A 464 7.18 -4.81 -33.14
CA ILE A 464 6.98 -3.44 -32.66
C ILE A 464 5.84 -2.74 -33.42
N ARG A 465 5.76 -2.93 -34.74
CA ARG A 465 4.66 -2.39 -35.54
C ARG A 465 3.31 -3.02 -35.20
N GLU A 466 3.28 -4.34 -34.99
CA GLU A 466 2.05 -5.05 -34.59
C GLU A 466 1.55 -4.60 -33.21
N ILE A 467 2.46 -4.47 -32.22
CA ILE A 467 2.11 -3.96 -30.89
C ILE A 467 1.58 -2.53 -31.02
N THR A 468 2.30 -1.66 -31.74
CA THR A 468 1.89 -0.25 -31.91
C THR A 468 0.51 -0.16 -32.55
N ASN A 469 0.28 -0.87 -33.65
CA ASN A 469 -1.01 -0.87 -34.34
C ASN A 469 -2.13 -1.46 -33.47
N SER A 470 -1.89 -2.57 -32.77
CA SER A 470 -2.89 -3.18 -31.88
C SER A 470 -3.28 -2.26 -30.72
N THR A 471 -2.30 -1.56 -30.14
CA THR A 471 -2.55 -0.59 -29.06
C THR A 471 -3.33 0.63 -29.57
N GLN A 472 -3.00 1.11 -30.77
CA GLN A 472 -3.72 2.22 -31.39
C GLN A 472 -5.17 1.84 -31.71
N GLU A 473 -5.42 0.67 -32.29
CA GLU A 473 -6.78 0.20 -32.57
C GLU A 473 -7.61 0.05 -31.29
N ALA A 474 -7.01 -0.45 -30.19
CA ALA A 474 -7.70 -0.56 -28.91
C ALA A 474 -8.11 0.83 -28.37
N GLN A 475 -7.19 1.80 -28.43
CA GLN A 475 -7.46 3.18 -28.01
C GLN A 475 -8.52 3.87 -28.88
N GLU A 476 -8.52 3.62 -30.20
CA GLU A 476 -9.53 4.14 -31.11
C GLU A 476 -10.91 3.53 -30.83
N ARG A 477 -10.98 2.22 -30.53
CA ARG A 477 -12.23 1.56 -30.11
C ARG A 477 -12.76 2.15 -28.80
N GLU A 478 -11.90 2.35 -27.80
CA GLU A 478 -12.28 2.97 -26.53
C GLU A 478 -12.75 4.41 -26.74
N ARG A 479 -12.05 5.19 -27.58
CA ARG A 479 -12.45 6.56 -27.92
C ARG A 479 -13.84 6.60 -28.56
N ILE A 480 -14.12 5.70 -29.51
CA ILE A 480 -15.44 5.61 -30.15
C ILE A 480 -16.51 5.22 -29.14
N GLN A 481 -16.26 4.24 -28.28
CA GLN A 481 -17.21 3.83 -27.23
C GLN A 481 -17.52 4.95 -26.25
N LEU A 482 -16.50 5.71 -25.83
CA LEU A 482 -16.67 6.86 -24.96
C LEU A 482 -17.45 7.98 -25.64
N LEU A 483 -17.18 8.25 -26.92
CA LEU A 483 -17.97 9.20 -27.72
C LEU A 483 -19.43 8.78 -27.80
N THR A 484 -19.73 7.52 -28.13
CA THR A 484 -21.12 7.02 -28.17
C THR A 484 -21.82 7.11 -26.82
N ARG A 485 -21.10 6.81 -25.73
CA ARG A 485 -21.67 6.94 -24.37
C ARG A 485 -21.94 8.40 -24.02
N ALA A 486 -21.05 9.31 -24.41
CA ALA A 486 -21.23 10.75 -24.21
C ALA A 486 -22.44 11.27 -24.99
N THR A 487 -22.60 10.90 -26.27
CA THR A 487 -23.77 11.33 -27.07
C THR A 487 -25.08 10.84 -26.49
N VAL A 488 -25.14 9.58 -26.03
CA VAL A 488 -26.35 9.05 -25.37
C VAL A 488 -26.64 9.79 -24.06
N ALA A 489 -25.62 10.12 -23.28
CA ALA A 489 -25.80 10.90 -22.05
C ALA A 489 -26.28 12.34 -22.34
N GLU A 490 -25.78 12.96 -23.40
CA GLU A 490 -26.25 14.27 -23.87
C GLU A 490 -27.72 14.22 -24.32
N GLU A 491 -28.13 13.19 -25.05
CA GLU A 491 -29.52 12.96 -25.44
C GLU A 491 -30.42 12.78 -24.21
N GLN A 492 -30.02 11.96 -23.23
CA GLN A 492 -30.77 11.79 -21.97
C GLN A 492 -30.91 13.10 -21.17
N LEU A 493 -29.86 13.93 -21.16
CA LEU A 493 -29.93 15.25 -20.52
C LEU A 493 -30.91 16.18 -21.26
N CYS A 494 -30.95 16.14 -22.59
CA CYS A 494 -31.93 16.87 -23.39
C CYS A 494 -33.36 16.40 -23.07
N GLU A 495 -33.61 15.09 -23.02
CA GLU A 495 -34.93 14.53 -22.65
C GLU A 495 -35.36 14.95 -21.24
N LEU A 496 -34.46 14.89 -20.26
CA LEU A 496 -34.75 15.33 -18.89
C LEU A 496 -35.02 16.83 -18.82
N LYS A 497 -34.28 17.64 -19.59
CA LYS A 497 -34.51 19.08 -19.67
C LYS A 497 -35.88 19.38 -20.28
N GLU A 498 -36.25 18.72 -21.38
CA GLU A 498 -37.58 18.84 -21.98
C GLU A 498 -38.68 18.39 -21.02
N TYR A 499 -38.46 17.31 -20.26
CA TYR A 499 -39.41 16.87 -19.23
C TYR A 499 -39.60 17.95 -18.16
N VAL A 500 -38.52 18.51 -17.63
CA VAL A 500 -38.58 19.59 -16.64
C VAL A 500 -39.31 20.81 -17.23
N ASP A 501 -38.96 21.25 -18.43
CA ASP A 501 -39.58 22.42 -19.06
C ASP A 501 -41.09 22.21 -19.29
N ASN A 502 -41.49 21.02 -19.76
CA ASN A 502 -42.88 20.67 -20.03
C ASN A 502 -43.71 20.52 -18.74
N HIS A 503 -43.15 19.89 -17.71
CA HIS A 503 -43.90 19.52 -16.51
C HIS A 503 -43.84 20.58 -15.39
N LEU A 504 -42.74 21.32 -15.25
CA LEU A 504 -42.60 22.35 -14.23
C LEU A 504 -43.64 23.47 -14.41
N GLY A 505 -43.91 23.89 -15.64
CA GLY A 505 -44.95 24.87 -15.95
C GLY A 505 -46.34 24.36 -15.57
N ARG A 506 -46.65 23.10 -15.88
CA ARG A 506 -47.93 22.45 -15.53
C ARG A 506 -48.10 22.31 -14.02
N TYR A 507 -47.07 21.86 -13.30
CA TYR A 507 -47.11 21.75 -11.84
C TYR A 507 -47.25 23.11 -11.18
N LYS A 508 -46.58 24.16 -11.66
CA LYS A 508 -46.78 25.53 -11.15
C LYS A 508 -48.22 25.99 -11.32
N LEU A 509 -48.83 25.76 -12.48
CA LEU A 509 -50.24 26.10 -12.73
C LEU A 509 -51.20 25.29 -11.85
N GLU A 510 -50.94 23.99 -11.66
CA GLU A 510 -51.77 23.13 -10.81
C GLU A 510 -51.63 23.49 -9.33
N ILE A 511 -50.43 23.82 -8.86
CA ILE A 511 -50.21 24.35 -7.50
C ILE A 511 -51.00 25.65 -7.32
N ILE A 512 -51.01 26.55 -8.30
CA ILE A 512 -51.82 27.78 -8.25
C ILE A 512 -53.32 27.45 -8.21
N ARG A 513 -53.78 26.48 -9.01
CA ARG A 513 -55.18 26.02 -9.03
C ARG A 513 -55.58 25.42 -7.69
N LEU A 514 -54.79 24.50 -7.14
CA LEU A 514 -55.03 23.84 -5.85
C LEU A 514 -55.04 24.85 -4.71
N ARG A 515 -54.10 25.82 -4.71
CA ARG A 515 -54.09 26.91 -3.75
C ARG A 515 -55.36 27.76 -3.80
N ARG A 516 -55.88 28.08 -4.99
CA ARG A 516 -57.17 28.78 -5.15
C ARG A 516 -58.35 27.97 -4.64
N LEU A 517 -58.34 26.65 -4.86
CA LEU A 517 -59.39 25.76 -4.36
C LEU A 517 -59.40 25.74 -2.82
N LEU A 518 -58.22 25.64 -2.19
CA LEU A 518 -58.05 25.71 -0.73
C LEU A 518 -58.51 27.06 -0.17
N THR A 519 -58.15 28.19 -0.80
CA THR A 519 -58.64 29.52 -0.37
C THR A 519 -60.14 29.69 -0.57
N SER A 520 -60.71 29.06 -1.60
CA SER A 520 -62.16 29.08 -1.84
C SER A 520 -62.95 28.17 -0.89
N GLN A 521 -62.30 27.17 -0.29
CA GLN A 521 -62.87 26.27 0.71
C GLN A 521 -62.79 26.87 2.12
N GLU A 522 -61.73 27.62 2.43
CA GLU A 522 -61.60 28.42 3.65
C GLU A 522 -62.49 29.68 3.64
N GLY A 523 -62.84 30.20 2.46
CA GLY A 523 -63.69 31.38 2.27
C GLY A 523 -65.19 31.21 2.58
N ARG A 524 -65.66 29.99 2.89
CA ARG A 524 -67.05 29.76 3.36
C ARG A 524 -67.20 29.67 4.88
N SER A 525 -66.11 29.70 5.65
CA SER A 525 -66.19 29.48 7.10
C SER A 525 -65.75 30.65 7.98
N ASN A 526 -65.12 31.70 7.45
CA ASN A 526 -64.58 32.79 8.30
C ASN A 526 -65.01 34.19 7.82
N SER A 527 -66.26 34.55 8.11
CA SER A 527 -66.64 35.95 8.28
C SER A 527 -66.23 36.40 9.70
N ALA A 528 -65.11 37.10 9.84
CA ALA A 528 -64.87 38.14 10.86
C ALA A 528 -63.37 38.55 10.93
N ARG A 529 -63.15 39.87 11.00
CA ARG A 529 -61.93 40.62 11.45
C ARG A 529 -60.73 40.78 10.52
N VAL A 530 -60.76 41.89 9.77
CA VAL A 530 -59.83 43.06 9.84
C VAL A 530 -58.39 42.80 10.35
N ASN A 531 -57.39 42.95 9.49
CA ASN A 531 -56.39 44.05 9.51
C ASN A 531 -55.28 43.87 8.44
N ASN A 532 -54.99 44.94 7.71
CA ASN A 532 -53.77 45.13 6.89
C ASN A 532 -52.53 45.27 7.80
N PRO A 533 -51.29 44.91 7.36
CA PRO A 533 -50.49 45.85 6.56
C PRO A 533 -49.51 45.25 5.50
N ARG A 534 -49.11 46.10 4.54
CA ARG A 534 -47.88 46.03 3.67
C ARG A 534 -46.58 46.07 4.53
N PRO A 535 -45.31 46.01 4.02
CA PRO A 535 -44.75 46.03 2.64
C PRO A 535 -43.67 44.89 2.44
N LEU A 536 -42.91 44.70 1.35
CA LEU A 536 -41.82 45.50 0.77
C LEU A 536 -41.30 44.83 -0.52
N HIS A 537 -40.88 45.66 -1.47
CA HIS A 537 -40.06 45.33 -2.63
C HIS A 537 -38.68 44.81 -2.22
N GLN A 538 -38.18 43.76 -2.90
CA GLN A 538 -36.76 43.56 -3.12
C GLN A 538 -36.53 42.92 -4.50
N THR A 539 -35.98 43.71 -5.42
CA THR A 539 -35.42 43.29 -6.70
C THR A 539 -34.01 42.75 -6.46
N LEU A 540 -33.80 41.45 -6.68
CA LEU A 540 -32.46 40.85 -6.74
C LEU A 540 -32.06 40.68 -8.20
N LYS A 541 -31.11 41.52 -8.63
CA LYS A 541 -30.25 41.30 -9.79
C LYS A 541 -29.13 40.33 -9.36
N HIS A 542 -28.94 39.26 -10.11
CA HIS A 542 -27.68 38.49 -10.20
C HIS A 542 -27.47 38.22 -11.69
N SER A 543 -26.55 38.92 -12.36
CA SER A 543 -25.12 38.64 -12.47
C SER A 543 -24.86 37.27 -13.13
N SER A 544 -24.88 37.27 -14.46
CA SER A 544 -24.38 36.18 -15.29
C SER A 544 -22.85 36.26 -15.35
N ASN A 545 -22.18 35.22 -14.88
CA ASN A 545 -20.84 34.81 -15.35
C ASN A 545 -21.11 33.59 -16.24
N GLU A 546 -20.88 33.69 -17.55
CA GLU A 546 -19.66 33.19 -18.24
C GLU A 546 -19.49 31.67 -18.13
N ILE A 547 -19.67 31.01 -19.27
CA ILE A 547 -18.82 29.93 -19.78
C ILE A 547 -18.31 30.41 -21.13
#